data_AF-A0A3B8WY42-F1
#
_entry.id   AF-A0A3B8WY42-F1
#
_cell.length_a   1.000
_cell.length_b   1.000
_cell.length_c   1.000
_cell.angle_alpha   90.00
_cell.angle_beta   90.00
_cell.angle_gamma   90.00
#
_symmetry.space_group_name_H-M   'P 1'
#
loop_
_entity.id
_entity.type
_entity.pdbx_description
1 polymer ?
#
loop_
_entity_poly.entity_id
_entity_poly.type
_entity_poly.pdbx_seq_one_letter_code
_entity_poly.pdbx_strand_id
1 'polypeptide(L)'
;MYYEVGAKQIQGGRDYQEDSFQVYFPDPTDEQKEQAMVVMADGMGGHAGGAVASELVVDKVIEIFGASHGAGDFPAVLREAADQANRSIQERTRESPELQGMGCTLVAINLRNKLLNWLSIGDSLLYLIRDGEVIRKNDDHSYGGYLDKLIAAGEEVPETPGFTPRRNMLMSYINGEEIAMIDCPEEAFRLYPGDRLIVASDGLDTVPVDEFPFLSKKAVSAQEMAEALIGAVEDAGKKNQDNTTVIVVDVIGSPGDDTTDQTPGDWVGDTWLPIDPTGREVDITVQGEEDQDESTQEEAASVLSLDADGVGDASLSSEAETGLASSSPSVSRDSVLEQSVARDAEQLPSRAKGPLIAAAVVVLLGVVAGVFLFLFGGGEPQQEPRVSQLPRANLQQPTEQAAERDAVEKAVVETPEPAQPVIEIIQDALKSGGKGPKMAMLPAGKFTQGSSASSPAFDERPPRDVILPRFAISITEVTFADYDLFVKQVGGSVPADQGWGRNRRPVINVSWDDARAYAAWLSDQTGHQYRLPSESEWEYAARAGSVTPYWWGWKPDHGRANCFLCGSDWDGVKSAPVGSFPAN
;
A
#
# COMPACT_ATOMS: atom_id res chain seq x y z
N MET A 1 -6.99 -29.71 -9.12
CA MET A 1 -5.62 -29.23 -8.83
C MET A 1 -5.70 -28.55 -7.49
N TYR A 2 -4.85 -28.95 -6.55
CA TYR A 2 -4.95 -28.51 -5.16
C TYR A 2 -3.74 -27.68 -4.73
N TYR A 3 -3.96 -26.77 -3.78
CA TYR A 3 -2.92 -25.90 -3.25
C TYR A 3 -2.58 -26.30 -1.81
N GLU A 4 -1.35 -26.76 -1.60
CA GLU A 4 -0.77 -26.86 -0.26
C GLU A 4 -0.14 -25.52 0.12
N VAL A 5 -0.40 -25.03 1.33
CA VAL A 5 0.13 -23.75 1.81
C VAL A 5 0.88 -23.99 3.13
N GLY A 6 2.15 -23.60 3.15
CA GLY A 6 3.00 -23.56 4.34
C GLY A 6 3.35 -22.11 4.68
N ALA A 7 3.56 -21.83 5.97
CA ALA A 7 3.92 -20.48 6.41
C ALA A 7 4.86 -20.49 7.61
N LYS A 8 5.76 -19.50 7.65
CA LYS A 8 6.68 -19.27 8.74
C LYS A 8 6.97 -17.78 8.88
N GLN A 9 7.07 -17.30 10.12
CA GLN A 9 7.35 -15.91 10.45
C GLN A 9 8.34 -15.82 11.61
N ILE A 10 9.23 -14.84 11.57
CA ILE A 10 10.10 -14.43 12.68
C ILE A 10 10.04 -12.91 12.91
N GLN A 11 10.36 -12.49 14.13
CA GLN A 11 10.50 -11.08 14.49
C GLN A 11 11.88 -10.51 14.10
N GLY A 12 12.87 -11.37 13.85
CA GLY A 12 14.25 -10.97 13.61
C GLY A 12 14.87 -10.28 14.82
N GLY A 13 15.54 -9.15 14.59
CA GLY A 13 16.15 -8.29 15.59
C GLY A 13 15.33 -7.03 15.93
N ARG A 14 14.08 -6.92 15.46
CA ARG A 14 13.16 -5.83 15.81
C ARG A 14 12.59 -6.01 17.23
N ASP A 15 12.10 -4.92 17.84
CA ASP A 15 11.42 -4.97 19.15
C ASP A 15 9.99 -5.55 19.08
N TYR A 16 9.36 -5.48 17.90
CA TYR A 16 7.98 -5.89 17.63
C TYR A 16 7.88 -6.65 16.29
N GLN A 17 6.75 -7.29 16.07
CA GLN A 17 6.32 -7.80 14.77
C GLN A 17 5.40 -6.77 14.10
N GLU A 18 5.80 -6.25 12.94
CA GLU A 18 5.01 -5.36 12.09
C GLU A 18 4.55 -6.06 10.78
N ASP A 19 4.99 -7.30 10.49
CA ASP A 19 4.39 -8.13 9.43
C ASP A 19 3.03 -8.72 9.85
N SER A 20 2.09 -8.81 8.92
CA SER A 20 0.84 -9.57 9.06
C SER A 20 0.49 -10.36 7.81
N PHE A 21 -0.10 -11.54 7.96
CA PHE A 21 -0.57 -12.35 6.84
C PHE A 21 -1.77 -13.22 7.22
N GLN A 22 -2.58 -13.59 6.21
CA GLN A 22 -3.65 -14.58 6.33
C GLN A 22 -3.71 -15.48 5.08
N VAL A 23 -4.14 -16.72 5.30
CA VAL A 23 -4.42 -17.71 4.25
C VAL A 23 -5.89 -18.10 4.36
N TYR A 24 -6.64 -17.92 3.28
CA TYR A 24 -8.08 -18.13 3.23
C TYR A 24 -8.45 -19.15 2.15
N PHE A 25 -9.17 -20.19 2.55
CA PHE A 25 -9.76 -21.21 1.66
C PHE A 25 -11.27 -20.94 1.60
N PRO A 26 -11.83 -20.54 0.43
CA PRO A 26 -13.25 -20.14 0.34
C PRO A 26 -14.25 -21.23 0.74
N ASP A 27 -13.92 -22.50 0.50
CA ASP A 27 -14.59 -23.65 1.07
C ASP A 27 -13.63 -24.40 2.01
N PRO A 28 -13.73 -24.23 3.34
CA PRO A 28 -12.88 -24.93 4.31
C PRO A 28 -13.28 -26.42 4.49
N THR A 29 -14.31 -26.89 3.78
CA THR A 29 -14.70 -28.31 3.70
C THR A 29 -14.29 -28.98 2.38
N ASP A 30 -13.70 -28.23 1.44
CA ASP A 30 -13.07 -28.78 0.25
C ASP A 30 -11.73 -29.47 0.62
N GLU A 31 -11.77 -30.80 0.77
CA GLU A 31 -10.59 -31.64 0.97
C GLU A 31 -9.57 -31.51 -0.18
N GLN A 32 -9.99 -31.03 -1.36
CA GLN A 32 -9.13 -30.81 -2.53
C GLN A 32 -8.65 -29.36 -2.69
N LYS A 33 -8.99 -28.44 -1.77
CA LYS A 33 -8.47 -27.05 -1.73
C LYS A 33 -8.26 -26.40 -3.10
N GLU A 34 -9.25 -26.49 -4.00
CA GLU A 34 -9.10 -26.04 -5.40
C GLU A 34 -9.07 -24.51 -5.55
N GLN A 35 -9.25 -23.79 -4.44
CA GLN A 35 -9.18 -22.35 -4.32
C GLN A 35 -8.46 -21.92 -3.05
N ALA A 36 -7.51 -20.99 -3.18
CA ALA A 36 -6.78 -20.42 -2.06
C ALA A 36 -6.50 -18.92 -2.30
N MET A 37 -6.59 -18.13 -1.24
CA MET A 37 -6.13 -16.74 -1.22
C MET A 37 -5.04 -16.61 -0.15
N VAL A 38 -3.96 -15.89 -0.47
CA VAL A 38 -2.95 -15.49 0.50
C VAL A 38 -2.84 -13.97 0.46
N VAL A 39 -2.90 -13.33 1.62
CA VAL A 39 -2.75 -11.88 1.76
C VAL A 39 -1.67 -11.62 2.81
N MET A 40 -0.75 -10.72 2.49
CA MET A 40 0.34 -10.32 3.37
C MET A 40 0.56 -8.80 3.28
N ALA A 41 0.96 -8.20 4.39
CA ALA A 41 1.37 -6.80 4.51
C ALA A 41 2.57 -6.67 5.47
N ASP A 42 3.57 -5.88 5.07
CA ASP A 42 4.75 -5.51 5.85
C ASP A 42 4.54 -4.09 6.42
N GLY A 43 4.52 -3.95 7.74
CA GLY A 43 4.06 -2.76 8.45
C GLY A 43 5.15 -1.71 8.72
N MET A 44 4.84 -0.45 8.42
CA MET A 44 5.70 0.70 8.69
C MET A 44 4.99 1.76 9.54
N GLY A 45 5.69 2.34 10.51
CA GLY A 45 5.14 3.38 11.39
C GLY A 45 6.05 3.82 12.55
N GLY A 46 7.13 3.08 12.83
CA GLY A 46 8.16 3.48 13.79
C GLY A 46 7.83 3.22 15.26
N HIS A 47 6.64 2.68 15.54
CA HIS A 47 6.14 2.12 16.79
C HIS A 47 4.98 1.17 16.41
N ALA A 48 4.04 0.85 17.31
CA ALA A 48 2.91 -0.06 17.05
C ALA A 48 1.98 0.30 15.87
N GLY A 49 2.20 1.43 15.18
CA GLY A 49 1.48 1.82 13.97
C GLY A 49 1.64 0.83 12.80
N GLY A 50 2.85 0.31 12.54
CA GLY A 50 3.06 -0.61 11.41
C GLY A 50 2.24 -1.89 11.56
N ALA A 51 2.31 -2.53 12.73
CA ALA A 51 1.51 -3.70 13.06
C ALA A 51 -0.01 -3.47 12.98
N VAL A 52 -0.50 -2.30 13.43
CA VAL A 52 -1.93 -1.93 13.31
C VAL A 52 -2.33 -1.70 11.86
N ALA A 53 -1.42 -1.19 11.03
CA ALA A 53 -1.68 -0.99 9.60
C ALA A 53 -1.73 -2.32 8.84
N SER A 54 -0.74 -3.19 9.03
CA SER A 54 -0.67 -4.50 8.38
C SER A 54 -1.84 -5.40 8.76
N GLU A 55 -2.21 -5.46 10.05
CA GLU A 55 -3.36 -6.23 10.55
C GLU A 55 -4.66 -5.75 9.90
N LEU A 56 -4.91 -4.43 9.92
CA LEU A 56 -6.12 -3.83 9.39
C LEU A 56 -6.26 -3.99 7.86
N VAL A 57 -5.15 -3.91 7.12
CA VAL A 57 -5.15 -4.11 5.67
C VAL A 57 -5.41 -5.57 5.30
N VAL A 58 -4.75 -6.52 5.96
CA VAL A 58 -4.95 -7.95 5.72
C VAL A 58 -6.39 -8.35 6.02
N ASP A 59 -6.93 -7.98 7.18
CA ASP A 59 -8.33 -8.23 7.55
C ASP A 59 -9.30 -7.67 6.51
N LYS A 60 -9.12 -6.41 6.10
CA LYS A 60 -10.06 -5.73 5.18
C LYS A 60 -10.06 -6.36 3.78
N VAL A 61 -8.89 -6.76 3.28
CA VAL A 61 -8.79 -7.42 1.96
C VAL A 61 -9.44 -8.81 2.01
N ILE A 62 -9.22 -9.59 3.07
CA ILE A 62 -9.86 -10.91 3.26
C ILE A 62 -11.39 -10.78 3.38
N GLU A 63 -11.90 -9.80 4.15
CA GLU A 63 -13.34 -9.55 4.33
C GLU A 63 -14.05 -9.31 2.99
N ILE A 64 -13.52 -8.39 2.18
CA ILE A 64 -14.13 -7.97 0.91
C ILE A 64 -14.05 -9.07 -0.13
N PHE A 65 -12.88 -9.72 -0.25
CA PHE A 65 -12.67 -10.77 -1.22
C PHE A 65 -13.48 -12.02 -0.88
N GLY A 66 -13.50 -12.42 0.39
CA GLY A 66 -14.31 -13.54 0.89
C GLY A 66 -15.80 -13.33 0.65
N ALA A 67 -16.32 -12.13 0.92
CA ALA A 67 -17.72 -11.79 0.60
C ALA A 67 -18.05 -11.97 -0.90
N SER A 68 -17.11 -11.65 -1.80
CA SER A 68 -17.29 -11.80 -3.25
C SER A 68 -17.31 -13.26 -3.75
N HIS A 69 -16.81 -14.23 -2.95
CA HIS A 69 -16.58 -15.63 -3.36
C HIS A 69 -15.76 -15.77 -4.67
N GLY A 70 -14.97 -14.75 -5.02
CA GLY A 70 -14.26 -14.67 -6.30
C GLY A 70 -15.18 -14.69 -7.52
N ALA A 71 -16.44 -14.25 -7.39
CA ALA A 71 -17.46 -14.34 -8.43
C ALA A 71 -17.52 -13.06 -9.29
N GLY A 72 -16.42 -12.74 -9.99
CA GLY A 72 -16.36 -11.55 -10.84
C GLY A 72 -15.02 -11.34 -11.53
N ASP A 73 -14.80 -10.09 -11.91
CA ASP A 73 -13.53 -9.55 -12.41
C ASP A 73 -12.53 -9.47 -11.23
N PHE A 74 -11.55 -10.38 -11.21
CA PHE A 74 -10.61 -10.54 -10.11
C PHE A 74 -9.71 -9.31 -9.90
N PRO A 75 -9.05 -8.74 -10.93
CA PRO A 75 -8.35 -7.46 -10.82
C PRO A 75 -9.23 -6.34 -10.22
N ALA A 76 -10.46 -6.17 -10.70
CA ALA A 76 -11.35 -5.12 -10.18
C ALA A 76 -11.71 -5.33 -8.71
N VAL A 77 -11.98 -6.56 -8.27
CA VAL A 77 -12.25 -6.88 -6.86
C VAL A 77 -11.03 -6.64 -5.97
N LEU A 78 -9.82 -7.00 -6.43
CA LEU A 78 -8.59 -6.74 -5.66
C LEU A 78 -8.29 -5.24 -5.53
N ARG A 79 -8.50 -4.44 -6.60
CA ARG A 79 -8.33 -2.98 -6.56
C ARG A 79 -9.28 -2.33 -5.55
N GLU A 80 -10.59 -2.64 -5.60
CA GLU A 80 -11.57 -2.11 -4.65
C GLU A 80 -11.28 -2.58 -3.20
N ALA A 81 -10.75 -3.79 -3.01
CA ALA A 81 -10.33 -4.28 -1.70
C ALA A 81 -9.13 -3.48 -1.14
N ALA A 82 -8.12 -3.21 -1.96
CA ALA A 82 -6.99 -2.36 -1.59
C ALA A 82 -7.42 -0.92 -1.29
N ASP A 83 -8.32 -0.34 -2.10
CA ASP A 83 -8.87 0.99 -1.87
C ASP A 83 -9.68 1.09 -0.57
N GLN A 84 -10.43 0.05 -0.18
CA GLN A 84 -11.13 0.00 1.10
C GLN A 84 -10.20 -0.24 2.29
N ALA A 85 -9.17 -1.05 2.13
CA ALA A 85 -8.11 -1.22 3.14
C ALA A 85 -7.42 0.12 3.41
N ASN A 86 -7.08 0.86 2.35
CA ASN A 86 -6.53 2.21 2.41
C ASN A 86 -7.48 3.22 3.07
N ARG A 87 -8.78 3.21 2.73
CA ARG A 87 -9.79 4.03 3.43
C ARG A 87 -9.89 3.67 4.92
N SER A 88 -9.73 2.40 5.29
CA SER A 88 -9.74 1.95 6.69
C SER A 88 -8.54 2.49 7.47
N ILE A 89 -7.35 2.54 6.85
CA ILE A 89 -6.16 3.21 7.40
C ILE A 89 -6.41 4.71 7.61
N GLN A 90 -6.99 5.39 6.61
CA GLN A 90 -7.34 6.81 6.70
C GLN A 90 -8.33 7.10 7.84
N GLU A 91 -9.31 6.21 8.07
CA GLU A 91 -10.28 6.32 9.16
C GLU A 91 -9.62 6.07 10.53
N ARG A 92 -8.84 4.99 10.69
CA ARG A 92 -8.13 4.71 11.94
C ARG A 92 -7.18 5.84 12.36
N THR A 93 -6.45 6.45 11.41
CA THR A 93 -5.57 7.60 11.68
C THR A 93 -6.33 8.86 12.11
N ARG A 94 -7.60 9.01 11.73
CA ARG A 94 -8.48 10.10 12.23
C ARG A 94 -9.02 9.82 13.63
N GLU A 95 -9.24 8.56 13.99
CA GLU A 95 -9.67 8.16 15.34
C GLU A 95 -8.54 8.27 16.36
N SER A 96 -7.33 7.84 15.98
CA SER A 96 -6.12 7.78 16.80
C SER A 96 -4.96 8.53 16.13
N PRO A 97 -4.83 9.86 16.35
CA PRO A 97 -3.74 10.67 15.79
C PRO A 97 -2.33 10.22 16.20
N GLU A 98 -2.20 9.45 17.27
CA GLU A 98 -0.96 8.78 17.68
C GLU A 98 -0.47 7.71 16.69
N LEU A 99 -1.31 7.31 15.73
CA LEU A 99 -0.97 6.42 14.62
C LEU A 99 -0.63 7.18 13.32
N GLN A 100 -0.57 8.52 13.35
CA GLN A 100 -0.24 9.32 12.16
C GLN A 100 1.15 8.97 11.60
N GLY A 101 1.17 8.57 10.33
CA GLY A 101 2.37 8.06 9.65
C GLY A 101 2.50 6.54 9.64
N MET A 102 1.51 5.79 10.14
CA MET A 102 1.41 4.36 9.87
C MET A 102 1.05 4.06 8.41
N GLY A 103 1.51 2.91 7.94
CA GLY A 103 1.13 2.33 6.66
C GLY A 103 1.71 0.92 6.52
N CYS A 104 1.50 0.29 5.38
CA CYS A 104 2.09 -1.02 5.09
C CYS A 104 2.22 -1.28 3.59
N THR A 105 2.99 -2.30 3.22
CA THR A 105 2.89 -2.92 1.90
C THR A 105 1.62 -3.75 1.77
N LEU A 106 1.35 -4.29 0.58
CA LEU A 106 0.36 -5.34 0.36
C LEU A 106 0.86 -6.28 -0.74
N VAL A 107 0.75 -7.59 -0.52
CA VAL A 107 0.75 -8.62 -1.57
C VAL A 107 -0.46 -9.51 -1.33
N ALA A 108 -1.39 -9.52 -2.29
CA ALA A 108 -2.57 -10.38 -2.27
C ALA A 108 -2.56 -11.26 -3.53
N ILE A 109 -2.57 -12.58 -3.36
CA ILE A 109 -2.71 -13.55 -4.45
C ILE A 109 -4.01 -14.35 -4.32
N ASN A 110 -4.62 -14.64 -5.47
CA ASN A 110 -5.80 -15.50 -5.60
C ASN A 110 -5.52 -16.62 -6.61
N LEU A 111 -5.71 -17.85 -6.15
CA LEU A 111 -5.41 -19.09 -6.83
C LEU A 111 -6.72 -19.84 -7.09
N ARG A 112 -7.11 -19.98 -8.36
CA ARG A 112 -8.38 -20.61 -8.78
C ARG A 112 -8.27 -21.14 -10.21
N ASN A 113 -8.88 -22.30 -10.50
CA ASN A 113 -8.98 -22.85 -11.86
C ASN A 113 -7.61 -22.99 -12.60
N LYS A 114 -6.52 -23.31 -11.89
CA LYS A 114 -5.14 -23.34 -12.39
C LYS A 114 -4.57 -21.97 -12.84
N LEU A 115 -5.11 -20.87 -12.29
CA LEU A 115 -4.69 -19.49 -12.56
C LEU A 115 -4.28 -18.77 -11.27
N LEU A 116 -3.23 -17.96 -11.39
CA LEU A 116 -2.76 -16.98 -10.41
C LEU A 116 -3.20 -15.58 -10.84
N ASN A 117 -3.88 -14.88 -9.94
CA ASN A 117 -4.12 -13.43 -10.01
C ASN A 117 -3.38 -12.80 -8.82
N TRP A 118 -2.84 -11.59 -8.98
CA TRP A 118 -2.23 -10.88 -7.85
C TRP A 118 -2.51 -9.38 -7.90
N LEU A 119 -2.37 -8.75 -6.73
CA LEU A 119 -2.18 -7.33 -6.56
C LEU A 119 -1.02 -7.13 -5.58
N SER A 120 -0.10 -6.21 -5.88
CA SER A 120 0.92 -5.76 -4.93
C SER A 120 1.16 -4.27 -4.93
N ILE A 121 1.45 -3.76 -3.74
CA ILE A 121 1.77 -2.36 -3.43
C ILE A 121 2.94 -2.39 -2.46
N GLY A 122 4.16 -2.14 -2.95
CA GLY A 122 5.38 -2.11 -2.12
C GLY A 122 6.52 -2.90 -2.73
N ASP A 123 7.46 -3.31 -1.90
CA ASP A 123 8.66 -4.09 -2.28
C ASP A 123 8.63 -5.53 -1.79
N SER A 124 7.68 -5.89 -0.92
CA SER A 124 7.32 -7.27 -0.58
C SER A 124 7.19 -8.17 -1.83
N LEU A 125 7.53 -9.43 -1.64
CA LEU A 125 8.06 -10.31 -2.68
C LEU A 125 7.01 -11.34 -3.12
N LEU A 126 6.84 -11.53 -4.43
CA LEU A 126 6.15 -12.68 -5.03
C LEU A 126 7.07 -13.36 -6.04
N TYR A 127 7.49 -14.59 -5.76
CA TYR A 127 8.27 -15.43 -6.67
C TYR A 127 7.49 -16.66 -7.12
N LEU A 128 7.82 -17.12 -8.33
CA LEU A 128 7.52 -18.46 -8.83
C LEU A 128 8.84 -19.23 -9.00
N ILE A 129 8.89 -20.45 -8.47
CA ILE A 129 9.88 -21.47 -8.83
C ILE A 129 9.22 -22.45 -9.81
N ARG A 130 9.85 -22.66 -10.96
CA ARG A 130 9.45 -23.63 -12.00
C ARG A 130 10.70 -24.20 -12.67
N ASP A 131 10.78 -25.52 -12.83
CA ASP A 131 11.91 -26.25 -13.43
C ASP A 131 13.31 -25.96 -12.81
N GLY A 132 13.34 -25.34 -11.63
CA GLY A 132 14.55 -24.88 -10.94
C GLY A 132 14.98 -23.44 -11.27
N GLU A 133 14.27 -22.74 -12.15
CA GLU A 133 14.38 -21.29 -12.33
C GLU A 133 13.53 -20.55 -11.28
N VAL A 134 13.95 -19.33 -10.90
CA VAL A 134 13.23 -18.46 -9.96
C VAL A 134 12.86 -17.16 -10.69
N ILE A 135 11.57 -16.83 -10.68
CA ILE A 135 11.00 -15.72 -11.46
C ILE A 135 10.23 -14.81 -10.49
N ARG A 136 10.70 -13.59 -10.25
CA ARG A 136 9.89 -12.56 -9.56
C ARG A 136 8.69 -12.24 -10.44
N LYS A 137 7.49 -12.26 -9.85
CA LYS A 137 6.22 -12.02 -10.55
C LYS A 137 5.72 -10.62 -10.40
N ASN A 138 5.84 -10.08 -9.19
CA ASN A 138 5.33 -8.76 -8.88
C ASN A 138 6.34 -7.66 -9.13
N ASP A 139 5.82 -6.47 -9.38
CA ASP A 139 6.64 -5.29 -9.62
C ASP A 139 7.18 -4.70 -8.31
N ASP A 140 8.43 -4.21 -8.34
CA ASP A 140 9.11 -3.65 -7.17
C ASP A 140 8.82 -2.14 -7.07
N HIS A 141 8.10 -1.73 -6.03
CA HIS A 141 7.79 -0.33 -5.74
C HIS A 141 8.77 0.33 -4.75
N SER A 142 9.96 -0.23 -4.52
CA SER A 142 11.05 0.48 -3.86
C SER A 142 11.84 1.38 -4.81
N TYR A 143 12.62 2.29 -4.25
CA TYR A 143 13.63 3.03 -4.99
C TYR A 143 14.71 2.11 -5.59
N GLY A 144 15.00 0.96 -4.97
CA GLY A 144 15.85 -0.08 -5.53
C GLY A 144 15.31 -0.65 -6.83
N GLY A 145 14.04 -1.06 -6.83
CA GLY A 145 13.33 -1.53 -8.03
C GLY A 145 13.28 -0.49 -9.14
N TYR A 146 13.08 0.79 -8.79
CA TYR A 146 13.16 1.90 -9.74
C TYR A 146 14.56 2.05 -10.38
N LEU A 147 15.63 2.00 -9.58
CA LEU A 147 17.01 2.06 -10.10
C LEU A 147 17.32 0.86 -11.01
N ASP A 148 16.88 -0.35 -10.65
CA ASP A 148 17.12 -1.55 -11.45
C ASP A 148 16.41 -1.50 -12.80
N LYS A 149 15.20 -0.91 -12.86
CA LYS A 149 14.49 -0.61 -14.12
C LYS A 149 15.25 0.38 -15.01
N LEU A 150 15.89 1.41 -14.43
CA LEU A 150 16.74 2.33 -15.20
C LEU A 150 17.99 1.62 -15.76
N ILE A 151 18.65 0.79 -14.95
CA ILE A 151 19.82 0.00 -15.36
C ILE A 151 19.42 -0.98 -16.48
N ALA A 152 18.29 -1.67 -16.36
CA ALA A 152 17.77 -2.58 -17.39
C ALA A 152 17.37 -1.86 -18.69
N ALA A 153 16.95 -0.59 -18.62
CA ALA A 153 16.71 0.27 -19.79
C ALA A 153 18.00 0.82 -20.43
N GLY A 154 19.15 0.70 -19.76
CA GLY A 154 20.43 1.26 -20.21
C GLY A 154 20.61 2.75 -19.95
N GLU A 155 19.82 3.33 -19.03
CA GLU A 155 19.96 4.73 -18.59
C GLU A 155 21.13 4.88 -17.59
N GLU A 156 21.83 6.02 -17.63
CA GLU A 156 22.95 6.29 -16.71
C GLU A 156 22.44 6.58 -15.29
N VAL A 157 22.54 5.60 -14.38
CA VAL A 157 22.30 5.81 -12.95
C VAL A 157 23.52 6.49 -12.29
N PRO A 158 23.38 7.64 -11.62
CA PRO A 158 24.51 8.32 -10.97
C PRO A 158 25.07 7.57 -9.75
N GLU A 159 26.26 6.97 -9.90
CA GLU A 159 27.05 6.48 -8.77
C GLU A 159 27.67 7.65 -7.97
N THR A 160 26.94 8.17 -6.98
CA THR A 160 27.48 9.19 -6.05
C THR A 160 28.45 8.54 -5.04
N PRO A 161 29.76 8.85 -5.04
CA PRO A 161 30.73 8.16 -4.19
C PRO A 161 30.48 8.39 -2.70
N GLY A 162 30.24 7.30 -1.95
CA GLY A 162 29.92 7.36 -0.52
C GLY A 162 28.42 7.49 -0.21
N PHE A 163 27.55 7.53 -1.21
CA PHE A 163 26.11 7.33 -1.04
C PHE A 163 25.80 5.84 -1.24
N THR A 164 25.45 5.14 -0.17
CA THR A 164 24.70 3.89 -0.31
C THR A 164 23.25 4.27 -0.66
N PRO A 165 22.73 3.93 -1.84
CA PRO A 165 21.33 4.23 -2.15
C PRO A 165 20.42 3.55 -1.14
N ARG A 166 19.43 4.28 -0.64
CA ARG A 166 18.32 3.72 0.16
C ARG A 166 17.43 2.91 -0.77
N ARG A 167 17.85 1.70 -1.13
CA ARG A 167 17.11 0.82 -2.05
C ARG A 167 15.74 0.50 -1.47
N ASN A 168 15.69 0.04 -0.22
CA ASN A 168 14.50 -0.20 0.63
C ASN A 168 13.78 1.12 1.05
N MET A 169 13.64 2.07 0.12
CA MET A 169 12.81 3.26 0.31
C MET A 169 11.56 3.08 -0.56
N LEU A 170 10.44 2.78 0.08
CA LEU A 170 9.15 2.60 -0.57
C LEU A 170 8.72 3.86 -1.34
N MET A 171 8.33 3.65 -2.60
CA MET A 171 7.77 4.65 -3.51
C MET A 171 6.24 4.50 -3.65
N SER A 172 5.65 3.40 -3.18
CA SER A 172 4.22 3.24 -3.00
C SER A 172 3.91 2.22 -1.89
N TYR A 173 2.97 2.56 -1.02
CA TYR A 173 2.53 1.82 0.16
C TYR A 173 1.10 2.28 0.52
N ILE A 174 0.40 1.55 1.39
CA ILE A 174 -0.94 1.91 1.85
C ILE A 174 -0.82 2.72 3.15
N ASN A 175 -1.30 3.97 3.17
CA ASN A 175 -1.15 4.90 4.30
C ASN A 175 -2.38 5.79 4.58
N GLY A 176 -3.46 5.65 3.80
CA GLY A 176 -4.65 6.50 3.85
C GLY A 176 -4.64 7.69 2.89
N GLU A 177 -3.63 7.84 2.03
CA GLU A 177 -3.55 8.83 0.94
C GLU A 177 -3.73 8.11 -0.42
N GLU A 178 -3.60 8.77 -1.59
CA GLU A 178 -3.83 8.07 -2.87
C GLU A 178 -2.67 7.10 -3.21
N ILE A 179 -2.98 5.83 -3.48
CA ILE A 179 -1.96 4.79 -3.68
C ILE A 179 -1.20 5.04 -4.98
N ALA A 180 0.05 5.48 -4.87
CA ALA A 180 0.82 5.98 -6.02
C ALA A 180 1.07 4.95 -7.14
N MET A 181 1.26 3.67 -6.83
CA MET A 181 1.50 2.59 -7.79
C MET A 181 0.85 1.28 -7.29
N ILE A 182 0.13 0.59 -8.17
CA ILE A 182 -0.51 -0.71 -7.91
C ILE A 182 -0.13 -1.65 -9.07
N ASP A 183 0.69 -2.66 -8.80
CA ASP A 183 0.84 -3.79 -9.71
C ASP A 183 -0.36 -4.72 -9.51
N CYS A 184 -1.09 -4.97 -10.58
CA CYS A 184 -2.21 -5.91 -10.63
C CYS A 184 -2.51 -6.14 -12.11
N PRO A 185 -2.04 -7.23 -12.73
CA PRO A 185 -2.26 -7.48 -14.15
C PRO A 185 -3.70 -7.87 -14.47
N GLU A 186 -4.20 -7.39 -15.61
CA GLU A 186 -5.54 -7.72 -16.12
C GLU A 186 -5.64 -9.17 -16.64
N GLU A 187 -4.50 -9.78 -17.02
CA GLU A 187 -4.43 -11.19 -17.48
C GLU A 187 -3.87 -12.10 -16.37
N ALA A 188 -4.64 -13.11 -15.98
CA ALA A 188 -4.23 -14.09 -14.97
C ALA A 188 -3.13 -15.05 -15.49
N PHE A 189 -2.10 -15.27 -14.69
CA PHE A 189 -0.97 -16.13 -15.06
C PHE A 189 -1.31 -17.63 -14.87
N ARG A 190 -0.95 -18.48 -15.84
CA ARG A 190 -1.26 -19.92 -15.78
C ARG A 190 -0.24 -20.73 -14.96
N LEU A 191 -0.78 -21.47 -13.99
CA LEU A 191 -0.05 -22.40 -13.15
C LEU A 191 -0.13 -23.85 -13.68
N TYR A 192 0.86 -24.65 -13.30
CA TYR A 192 1.03 -26.06 -13.65
C TYR A 192 1.40 -26.88 -12.40
N PRO A 193 1.13 -28.20 -12.36
CA PRO A 193 1.63 -29.05 -11.29
C PRO A 193 3.16 -28.94 -11.16
N GLY A 194 3.66 -28.84 -9.93
CA GLY A 194 5.09 -28.63 -9.65
C GLY A 194 5.54 -27.17 -9.61
N ASP A 195 4.66 -26.20 -9.92
CA ASP A 195 4.90 -24.80 -9.57
C ASP A 195 4.94 -24.62 -8.05
N ARG A 196 5.90 -23.83 -7.56
CA ARG A 196 6.00 -23.43 -6.15
C ARG A 196 6.09 -21.90 -6.06
N LEU A 197 5.10 -21.28 -5.43
CA LEU A 197 5.03 -19.83 -5.20
C LEU A 197 5.61 -19.47 -3.83
N ILE A 198 6.23 -18.30 -3.72
CA ILE A 198 6.70 -17.72 -2.45
C ILE A 198 6.17 -16.29 -2.34
N VAL A 199 5.49 -15.98 -1.23
CA VAL A 199 5.08 -14.63 -0.80
C VAL A 199 5.90 -14.26 0.45
N ALA A 200 6.56 -13.10 0.49
CA ALA A 200 7.39 -12.71 1.64
C ALA A 200 7.56 -11.19 1.84
N SER A 201 8.07 -10.78 3.01
CA SER A 201 8.51 -9.40 3.33
C SER A 201 9.96 -9.15 2.89
N ASP A 202 10.39 -7.88 2.93
CA ASP A 202 11.75 -7.47 2.50
C ASP A 202 12.86 -8.17 3.32
N GLY A 203 12.55 -8.62 4.54
CA GLY A 203 13.47 -9.35 5.39
C GLY A 203 14.06 -10.61 4.76
N LEU A 204 13.38 -11.21 3.77
CA LEU A 204 13.85 -12.37 3.00
C LEU A 204 15.00 -12.03 2.03
N ASP A 205 15.20 -10.77 1.61
CA ASP A 205 16.35 -10.32 0.78
C ASP A 205 17.72 -10.57 1.44
N THR A 206 17.71 -11.01 2.70
CA THR A 206 18.87 -11.51 3.43
C THR A 206 19.39 -12.84 2.88
N VAL A 207 18.54 -13.64 2.20
CA VAL A 207 18.89 -14.91 1.56
C VAL A 207 19.04 -14.69 0.05
N PRO A 208 20.19 -15.05 -0.56
CA PRO A 208 20.37 -14.96 -2.00
C PRO A 208 19.36 -15.81 -2.79
N VAL A 209 18.77 -15.24 -3.84
CA VAL A 209 17.73 -15.88 -4.67
C VAL A 209 18.25 -17.15 -5.36
N ASP A 210 19.56 -17.25 -5.62
CA ASP A 210 20.21 -18.44 -6.18
C ASP A 210 20.32 -19.62 -5.19
N GLU A 211 20.06 -19.42 -3.89
CA GLU A 211 19.88 -20.52 -2.93
C GLU A 211 18.48 -21.15 -3.00
N PHE A 212 17.46 -20.42 -3.47
CA PHE A 212 16.06 -20.88 -3.44
C PHE A 212 15.86 -22.22 -4.20
N PRO A 213 16.46 -22.48 -5.38
CA PRO A 213 16.35 -23.78 -6.06
C PRO A 213 16.98 -24.94 -5.27
N PHE A 214 17.98 -24.69 -4.44
CA PHE A 214 18.63 -25.70 -3.61
C PHE A 214 17.85 -26.02 -2.34
N LEU A 215 17.23 -25.00 -1.73
CA LEU A 215 16.26 -25.17 -0.63
C LEU A 215 15.01 -25.90 -1.14
N SER A 216 14.47 -25.49 -2.28
CA SER A 216 13.27 -26.09 -2.88
C SER A 216 13.45 -27.56 -3.26
N LYS A 217 14.65 -27.98 -3.67
CA LYS A 217 14.96 -29.39 -3.97
C LYS A 217 15.10 -30.28 -2.72
N LYS A 218 15.09 -29.71 -1.52
CA LYS A 218 15.13 -30.45 -0.24
C LYS A 218 13.77 -30.47 0.46
N ALA A 219 12.99 -29.41 0.31
CA ALA A 219 11.68 -29.27 0.94
C ALA A 219 10.60 -30.06 0.18
N VAL A 220 10.14 -31.15 0.79
CA VAL A 220 9.12 -32.06 0.25
C VAL A 220 7.72 -31.42 0.31
N SER A 221 7.51 -30.48 1.25
CA SER A 221 6.26 -29.74 1.45
C SER A 221 6.46 -28.22 1.41
N ALA A 222 5.36 -27.49 1.22
CA ALA A 222 5.35 -26.03 1.30
C ALA A 222 5.78 -25.54 2.70
N GLN A 223 5.42 -26.26 3.77
CA GLN A 223 5.83 -25.93 5.13
C GLN A 223 7.33 -26.12 5.35
N GLU A 224 7.92 -27.22 4.86
CA GLU A 224 9.38 -27.41 4.91
C GLU A 224 10.13 -26.33 4.14
N MET A 225 9.57 -25.82 3.03
CA MET A 225 10.20 -24.73 2.28
C MET A 225 10.13 -23.39 3.04
N ALA A 226 8.99 -23.07 3.65
CA ALA A 226 8.86 -21.88 4.48
C ALA A 226 9.84 -21.91 5.67
N GLU A 227 10.02 -23.08 6.28
CA GLU A 227 10.98 -23.28 7.37
C GLU A 227 12.44 -23.29 6.89
N ALA A 228 12.74 -23.81 5.71
CA ALA A 228 14.08 -23.77 5.12
C ALA A 228 14.51 -22.34 4.73
N LEU A 229 13.60 -21.54 4.16
CA LEU A 229 13.86 -20.13 3.85
C LEU A 229 14.11 -19.30 5.12
N ILE A 230 13.26 -19.45 6.14
CA ILE A 230 13.45 -18.75 7.42
C ILE A 230 14.72 -19.24 8.14
N GLY A 231 15.04 -20.54 8.09
CA GLY A 231 16.30 -21.06 8.62
C GLY A 231 17.53 -20.42 7.94
N ALA A 232 17.50 -20.20 6.63
CA ALA A 232 18.55 -19.50 5.91
C ALA A 232 18.65 -18.00 6.31
N VAL A 233 17.52 -17.34 6.60
CA VAL A 233 17.49 -15.96 7.14
C VAL A 233 18.16 -15.91 8.53
N GLU A 234 17.90 -16.89 9.39
CA GLU A 234 18.52 -16.97 10.73
C GLU A 234 20.02 -17.32 10.65
N ASP A 235 20.41 -18.30 9.82
CA ASP A 235 21.81 -18.72 9.61
C ASP A 235 22.68 -17.60 9.00
N ALA A 236 22.10 -16.68 8.21
CA ALA A 236 22.80 -15.51 7.68
C ALA A 236 23.25 -14.52 8.78
N GLY A 237 22.69 -14.58 9.98
CA GLY A 237 23.19 -13.86 11.16
C GLY A 237 23.19 -12.32 11.05
N LYS A 238 22.29 -11.75 10.23
CA LYS A 238 22.18 -10.30 9.99
C LYS A 238 21.98 -9.57 11.33
N LYS A 239 22.92 -8.70 11.69
CA LYS A 239 23.01 -8.12 13.05
C LYS A 239 21.74 -7.38 13.50
N ASN A 240 21.03 -6.77 12.56
CA ASN A 240 19.67 -6.27 12.73
C ASN A 240 18.82 -6.98 11.67
N GLN A 241 18.46 -8.25 11.88
CA GLN A 241 17.50 -8.93 11.02
C GLN A 241 16.15 -8.21 11.12
N ASP A 242 15.44 -8.11 10.00
CA ASP A 242 14.15 -7.45 10.01
C ASP A 242 13.03 -8.40 10.44
N ASN A 243 11.81 -7.90 10.51
CA ASN A 243 10.64 -8.77 10.45
C ASN A 243 10.72 -9.61 9.17
N THR A 244 10.34 -10.88 9.23
CA THR A 244 10.40 -11.76 8.05
C THR A 244 9.31 -12.81 8.10
N THR A 245 8.42 -12.73 7.13
CA THR A 245 7.32 -13.66 6.91
C THR A 245 7.51 -14.31 5.55
N VAL A 246 7.26 -15.60 5.49
CA VAL A 246 7.33 -16.42 4.27
C VAL A 246 6.10 -17.31 4.22
N ILE A 247 5.31 -17.17 3.17
CA ILE A 247 4.22 -18.10 2.82
C ILE A 247 4.61 -18.78 1.50
N VAL A 248 4.61 -20.10 1.50
CA VAL A 248 4.88 -20.91 0.31
C VAL A 248 3.59 -21.58 -0.13
N VAL A 249 3.33 -21.62 -1.44
CA VAL A 249 2.19 -22.36 -2.01
C VAL A 249 2.67 -23.32 -3.08
N ASP A 250 2.44 -24.61 -2.85
CA ASP A 250 2.76 -25.68 -3.79
C ASP A 250 1.51 -26.03 -4.63
N VAL A 251 1.71 -26.10 -5.94
CA VAL A 251 0.65 -26.37 -6.91
C VAL A 251 0.67 -27.85 -7.28
N ILE A 252 -0.30 -28.61 -6.78
CA ILE A 252 -0.30 -30.07 -6.86
C ILE A 252 -1.37 -30.57 -7.84
N GLY A 253 -0.98 -31.50 -8.73
CA GLY A 253 -1.87 -32.09 -9.72
C GLY A 253 -2.96 -32.94 -9.09
N SER A 254 -4.17 -32.93 -9.67
CA SER A 254 -5.19 -33.92 -9.28
C SER A 254 -4.82 -35.31 -9.81
N PRO A 255 -5.21 -36.41 -9.14
CA PRO A 255 -5.07 -37.75 -9.70
C PRO A 255 -5.74 -37.84 -11.08
N GLY A 256 -4.95 -38.02 -12.13
CA GLY A 256 -5.40 -38.01 -13.53
C GLY A 256 -5.12 -36.73 -14.33
N ASP A 257 -4.49 -35.70 -13.74
CA ASP A 257 -3.80 -34.66 -14.53
C ASP A 257 -2.54 -35.29 -15.16
N ASP A 258 -2.65 -35.71 -16.42
CA ASP A 258 -1.59 -36.43 -17.14
C ASP A 258 -0.45 -35.48 -17.56
N THR A 259 0.54 -35.30 -16.68
CA THR A 259 1.73 -34.44 -16.89
C THR A 259 3.04 -35.20 -16.67
N THR A 260 3.06 -36.48 -17.01
CA THR A 260 4.17 -37.44 -16.78
C THR A 260 5.45 -37.16 -17.60
N ASP A 261 5.42 -36.21 -18.52
CA ASP A 261 6.48 -35.98 -19.53
C ASP A 261 7.33 -34.70 -19.28
N GLN A 262 6.98 -33.86 -18.28
CA GLN A 262 7.68 -32.58 -18.00
C GLN A 262 7.75 -32.22 -16.51
N THR A 263 8.49 -33.00 -15.70
CA THR A 263 9.23 -32.48 -14.52
C THR A 263 10.26 -33.50 -14.02
N PRO A 264 11.51 -33.10 -13.67
CA PRO A 264 12.50 -34.00 -13.07
C PRO A 264 12.49 -33.92 -11.53
N GLY A 265 11.76 -34.83 -10.89
CA GLY A 265 11.78 -35.02 -9.42
C GLY A 265 10.81 -36.11 -8.97
N ASP A 266 11.32 -37.16 -8.30
CA ASP A 266 10.52 -38.30 -7.88
C ASP A 266 9.50 -37.96 -6.77
N TRP A 267 8.31 -38.56 -6.87
CA TRP A 267 7.25 -38.48 -5.87
C TRP A 267 7.63 -39.18 -4.55
N VAL A 268 7.33 -38.56 -3.40
CA VAL A 268 7.43 -39.20 -2.07
C VAL A 268 6.24 -38.76 -1.19
N GLY A 269 5.36 -39.71 -0.84
CA GLY A 269 4.19 -39.48 0.03
C GLY A 269 2.86 -39.28 -0.76
N ASP A 270 1.75 -39.94 -0.44
CA ASP A 270 1.55 -40.95 0.60
C ASP A 270 0.58 -42.09 0.22
N THR A 271 1.06 -43.32 0.39
CA THR A 271 0.32 -44.59 0.61
C THR A 271 -0.95 -44.93 -0.21
N TRP A 272 -0.83 -45.87 -1.15
CA TRP A 272 -1.59 -47.15 -1.12
C TRP A 272 -0.92 -48.23 -2.01
N LEU A 273 -0.93 -49.50 -1.54
CA LEU A 273 -0.30 -50.64 -2.24
C LEU A 273 -1.34 -51.54 -2.93
N PRO A 274 -1.11 -51.92 -4.20
CA PRO A 274 -1.64 -53.15 -4.76
C PRO A 274 -0.56 -54.09 -5.32
N ILE A 275 -0.79 -55.38 -5.08
CA ILE A 275 0.03 -56.57 -5.34
C ILE A 275 0.31 -56.79 -6.86
N ASP A 276 1.46 -57.40 -7.19
CA ASP A 276 1.79 -57.92 -8.52
C ASP A 276 0.66 -58.81 -9.12
N PRO A 277 0.20 -58.57 -10.36
CA PRO A 277 -0.83 -59.39 -11.01
C PRO A 277 -0.45 -60.83 -11.37
N THR A 278 0.83 -61.23 -11.29
CA THR A 278 1.33 -62.45 -11.97
C THR A 278 1.81 -63.58 -11.05
N GLY A 279 2.18 -63.30 -9.80
CA GLY A 279 2.28 -64.29 -8.72
C GLY A 279 3.39 -65.34 -8.90
N ARG A 280 4.57 -64.93 -9.39
CA ARG A 280 5.76 -65.79 -9.47
C ARG A 280 7.02 -65.09 -9.03
N GLU A 281 7.64 -65.60 -7.96
CA GLU A 281 9.04 -65.31 -7.64
C GLU A 281 9.95 -65.81 -8.79
N VAL A 282 10.89 -64.98 -9.21
CA VAL A 282 12.06 -65.39 -9.99
C VAL A 282 13.28 -64.73 -9.38
N ASP A 283 14.19 -65.57 -8.88
CA ASP A 283 15.45 -65.17 -8.24
C ASP A 283 16.46 -64.69 -9.32
N ILE A 284 17.10 -63.53 -9.12
CA ILE A 284 18.03 -62.94 -10.07
C ILE A 284 19.41 -62.77 -9.42
N THR A 285 20.28 -63.75 -9.69
CA THR A 285 21.73 -63.60 -9.49
C THR A 285 22.33 -62.76 -10.61
N VAL A 286 23.12 -61.73 -10.26
CA VAL A 286 23.73 -60.77 -11.20
C VAL A 286 24.89 -61.40 -11.99
N GLN A 287 24.91 -61.20 -13.32
CA GLN A 287 26.15 -61.23 -14.12
C GLN A 287 25.99 -60.69 -15.56
N GLY A 288 27.01 -59.97 -16.04
CA GLY A 288 27.46 -60.00 -17.43
C GLY A 288 26.94 -58.93 -18.41
N GLU A 289 27.86 -58.11 -18.91
CA GLU A 289 27.75 -57.39 -20.19
C GLU A 289 28.15 -58.33 -21.35
N GLU A 290 27.60 -58.14 -22.57
CA GLU A 290 28.35 -58.19 -23.84
C GLU A 290 27.49 -57.68 -25.03
N ASP A 291 28.14 -57.33 -26.15
CA ASP A 291 27.61 -56.53 -27.28
C ASP A 291 26.92 -57.32 -28.42
N GLN A 292 26.21 -56.58 -29.32
CA GLN A 292 26.25 -56.63 -30.82
C GLN A 292 24.91 -56.58 -31.59
N ASP A 293 24.72 -55.45 -32.30
CA ASP A 293 24.45 -55.28 -33.76
C ASP A 293 23.21 -55.84 -34.54
N GLU A 294 22.98 -55.15 -35.68
CA GLU A 294 22.28 -55.53 -36.94
C GLU A 294 20.75 -55.80 -37.04
N SER A 295 19.99 -54.71 -37.25
CA SER A 295 19.29 -54.38 -38.53
C SER A 295 17.98 -55.06 -39.04
N THR A 296 17.37 -54.39 -40.04
CA THR A 296 16.37 -54.81 -41.07
C THR A 296 14.85 -54.94 -40.78
N GLN A 297 14.11 -53.92 -41.28
CA GLN A 297 12.96 -53.95 -42.23
C GLN A 297 11.64 -54.75 -42.00
N GLU A 298 10.53 -54.04 -42.33
CA GLU A 298 9.28 -54.53 -42.99
C GLU A 298 8.31 -55.44 -42.18
N GLU A 299 6.99 -55.51 -42.41
CA GLU A 299 6.10 -54.83 -43.39
C GLU A 299 4.64 -54.62 -42.86
N ALA A 300 3.85 -53.91 -43.68
CA ALA A 300 2.39 -53.82 -43.83
C ALA A 300 1.37 -54.43 -42.83
N ALA A 301 0.37 -53.59 -42.53
CA ALA A 301 -0.88 -53.86 -41.81
C ALA A 301 -1.86 -54.87 -42.47
N SER A 302 -2.79 -55.42 -41.67
CA SER A 302 -4.11 -55.85 -42.19
C SER A 302 -5.28 -55.72 -41.20
N VAL A 303 -6.27 -54.95 -41.64
CA VAL A 303 -7.70 -54.85 -41.27
C VAL A 303 -8.34 -56.04 -40.52
N LEU A 304 -9.24 -55.73 -39.56
CA LEU A 304 -10.53 -56.44 -39.43
C LEU A 304 -11.61 -55.51 -38.83
N SER A 305 -12.88 -55.77 -39.16
CA SER A 305 -14.06 -54.95 -38.85
C SER A 305 -15.20 -55.81 -38.26
N LEU A 306 -16.46 -55.34 -38.34
CA LEU A 306 -17.72 -55.94 -37.83
C LEU A 306 -17.99 -55.64 -36.34
N ASP A 307 -19.21 -55.31 -35.88
CA ASP A 307 -20.45 -54.93 -36.59
C ASP A 307 -21.40 -54.15 -35.63
N ALA A 308 -22.54 -53.64 -36.13
CA ALA A 308 -23.54 -52.87 -35.37
C ALA A 308 -24.84 -53.68 -35.09
N ASP A 309 -25.71 -53.21 -34.18
CA ASP A 309 -27.15 -52.92 -34.45
C ASP A 309 -28.02 -52.59 -33.21
N GLY A 310 -29.18 -51.95 -33.45
CA GLY A 310 -30.39 -51.94 -32.57
C GLY A 310 -30.34 -51.03 -31.32
N VAL A 311 -31.10 -49.93 -31.15
CA VAL A 311 -32.47 -49.51 -31.55
C VAL A 311 -33.61 -50.30 -30.87
N GLY A 312 -34.43 -49.63 -30.04
CA GLY A 312 -35.60 -50.21 -29.37
C GLY A 312 -36.36 -49.24 -28.44
N ASP A 313 -37.41 -48.59 -28.97
CA ASP A 313 -38.21 -47.51 -28.37
C ASP A 313 -39.40 -47.99 -27.48
N ALA A 314 -39.91 -47.09 -26.61
CA ALA A 314 -41.29 -47.01 -26.07
C ALA A 314 -41.93 -48.21 -25.30
N SER A 315 -43.03 -48.07 -24.53
CA SER A 315 -43.59 -47.00 -23.66
C SER A 315 -44.87 -47.53 -22.95
N LEU A 316 -45.33 -46.90 -21.85
CA LEU A 316 -46.70 -47.05 -21.26
C LEU A 316 -47.03 -48.47 -20.69
N SER A 317 -48.06 -48.79 -19.88
CA SER A 317 -49.11 -48.13 -19.06
C SER A 317 -49.81 -49.25 -18.21
N SER A 318 -50.55 -49.09 -17.09
CA SER A 318 -50.99 -47.97 -16.23
C SER A 318 -51.68 -48.54 -14.95
N GLU A 319 -52.17 -47.67 -14.04
CA GLU A 319 -53.29 -47.90 -13.07
C GLU A 319 -53.07 -48.83 -11.83
N ALA A 320 -53.66 -48.59 -10.65
CA ALA A 320 -54.39 -47.45 -10.03
C ALA A 320 -54.40 -47.64 -8.47
N GLU A 321 -55.11 -46.95 -7.56
CA GLU A 321 -56.15 -45.89 -7.56
C GLU A 321 -56.22 -45.24 -6.15
N THR A 322 -57.09 -44.24 -5.94
CA THR A 322 -57.62 -43.63 -4.70
C THR A 322 -56.81 -42.55 -3.97
N GLY A 323 -57.46 -41.38 -3.72
CA GLY A 323 -56.97 -40.33 -2.79
C GLY A 323 -57.28 -38.88 -3.20
N LEU A 324 -58.54 -38.43 -3.07
CA LEU A 324 -59.00 -37.12 -3.58
C LEU A 324 -58.34 -35.85 -2.98
N ALA A 325 -57.72 -35.07 -3.88
CA ALA A 325 -57.97 -33.64 -4.17
C ALA A 325 -57.93 -32.51 -3.09
N SER A 326 -57.04 -31.53 -3.33
CA SER A 326 -57.25 -30.04 -3.25
C SER A 326 -57.54 -29.35 -1.89
N SER A 327 -57.07 -28.11 -1.60
CA SER A 327 -56.17 -27.17 -2.32
C SER A 327 -55.54 -26.14 -1.35
N SER A 328 -54.48 -25.46 -1.79
CA SER A 328 -53.75 -24.36 -1.11
C SER A 328 -54.57 -23.05 -0.94
N PRO A 329 -54.06 -21.92 -0.36
CA PRO A 329 -52.75 -21.69 0.30
C PRO A 329 -52.75 -20.81 1.60
N SER A 330 -51.55 -20.58 2.17
CA SER A 330 -51.05 -19.30 2.77
C SER A 330 -51.34 -18.84 4.23
N VAL A 331 -50.26 -18.38 4.89
CA VAL A 331 -50.09 -17.13 5.70
C VAL A 331 -50.48 -17.02 7.20
N SER A 332 -49.43 -16.81 8.03
CA SER A 332 -49.28 -15.95 9.25
C SER A 332 -49.92 -16.23 10.63
N ARG A 333 -49.10 -15.91 11.67
CA ARG A 333 -49.31 -15.14 12.94
C ARG A 333 -50.75 -14.90 13.45
N ASP A 334 -51.04 -14.81 14.76
CA ASP A 334 -50.32 -14.03 15.80
C ASP A 334 -50.81 -14.27 17.27
N SER A 335 -50.11 -13.69 18.27
CA SER A 335 -50.62 -13.24 19.61
C SER A 335 -51.07 -14.28 20.70
N VAL A 336 -51.22 -14.01 22.02
CA VAL A 336 -50.74 -12.97 22.99
C VAL A 336 -50.94 -13.46 24.47
N LEU A 337 -50.29 -12.75 25.44
CA LEU A 337 -50.38 -12.73 26.94
C LEU A 337 -51.69 -13.22 27.63
N GLU A 338 -51.70 -13.77 28.85
CA GLU A 338 -51.66 -13.09 30.20
C GLU A 338 -51.80 -14.16 31.35
N GLN A 339 -51.58 -13.99 32.69
CA GLN A 339 -50.96 -13.00 33.61
C GLN A 339 -50.86 -13.61 35.07
N SER A 340 -50.35 -12.85 36.07
CA SER A 340 -50.63 -12.95 37.54
C SER A 340 -49.92 -14.06 38.38
N VAL A 341 -49.70 -14.00 39.73
CA VAL A 341 -49.70 -12.90 40.74
C VAL A 341 -48.93 -13.30 42.04
N ALA A 342 -48.18 -12.35 42.62
CA ALA A 342 -47.79 -12.12 44.04
C ALA A 342 -47.26 -13.21 45.04
N ARG A 343 -46.10 -12.86 45.66
CA ARG A 343 -45.82 -12.66 47.12
C ARG A 343 -45.02 -13.65 48.02
N ASP A 344 -44.35 -13.00 48.99
CA ASP A 344 -43.96 -13.37 50.37
C ASP A 344 -42.85 -14.40 50.67
N ALA A 345 -41.61 -13.94 50.49
CA ALA A 345 -40.60 -13.66 51.54
C ALA A 345 -40.30 -14.65 52.70
N GLU A 346 -39.00 -14.86 52.94
CA GLU A 346 -38.42 -15.07 54.28
C GLU A 346 -37.12 -14.23 54.45
N GLN A 347 -36.72 -13.91 55.69
CA GLN A 347 -35.63 -12.98 56.04
C GLN A 347 -34.62 -13.61 57.00
N LEU A 348 -33.35 -13.14 57.03
CA LEU A 348 -32.44 -12.99 58.20
C LEU A 348 -31.08 -12.34 57.74
N PRO A 349 -30.23 -11.75 58.62
CA PRO A 349 -30.17 -10.28 58.58
C PRO A 349 -28.79 -9.59 58.54
N SER A 350 -28.83 -8.35 58.05
CA SER A 350 -28.06 -7.14 58.39
C SER A 350 -26.62 -7.19 58.97
N ARG A 351 -25.72 -6.46 58.29
CA ARG A 351 -24.89 -5.42 58.95
C ARG A 351 -24.58 -4.27 57.99
N ALA A 352 -24.54 -3.03 58.49
CA ALA A 352 -24.67 -1.82 57.67
C ALA A 352 -23.33 -1.19 57.20
N LYS A 353 -23.36 -0.57 56.01
CA LYS A 353 -22.35 0.39 55.51
C LYS A 353 -22.96 1.51 54.63
N GLY A 354 -23.75 2.41 55.23
CA GLY A 354 -23.81 3.81 54.76
C GLY A 354 -22.69 4.58 55.48
N PRO A 355 -21.87 5.41 54.78
CA PRO A 355 -22.40 6.51 53.97
C PRO A 355 -21.80 6.67 52.56
N LEU A 356 -20.95 5.75 52.09
CA LEU A 356 -20.14 5.92 50.87
C LEU A 356 -20.97 6.09 49.56
N ILE A 357 -22.11 5.39 49.44
CA ILE A 357 -22.90 5.38 48.20
C ILE A 357 -23.54 6.75 47.93
N ALA A 358 -23.94 7.49 48.97
CA ALA A 358 -24.57 8.80 48.82
C ALA A 358 -23.61 9.85 48.23
N ALA A 359 -22.32 9.79 48.59
CA ALA A 359 -21.30 10.69 48.05
C ALA A 359 -21.05 10.43 46.55
N ALA A 360 -20.97 9.16 46.14
CA ALA A 360 -20.75 8.78 44.75
C ALA A 360 -21.86 9.28 43.81
N VAL A 361 -23.13 9.18 44.21
CA VAL A 361 -24.27 9.64 43.41
C VAL A 361 -24.28 11.17 43.25
N VAL A 362 -23.93 11.92 44.30
CA VAL A 362 -23.86 13.40 44.22
C VAL A 362 -22.72 13.86 43.30
N VAL A 363 -21.55 13.21 43.35
CA VAL A 363 -20.45 13.51 42.42
C VAL A 363 -20.84 13.19 40.97
N LEU A 364 -21.45 12.03 40.73
CA LEU A 364 -21.85 11.61 39.38
C LEU A 364 -22.89 12.58 38.76
N LEU A 365 -23.90 12.99 39.54
CA LEU A 365 -24.89 13.99 39.10
C LEU A 365 -24.25 15.37 38.86
N GLY A 366 -23.26 15.77 39.67
CA GLY A 366 -22.50 17.01 39.46
C GLY A 366 -21.70 17.01 38.15
N VAL A 367 -21.05 15.89 37.83
CA VAL A 367 -20.31 15.72 36.56
C VAL A 367 -21.25 15.76 35.35
N VAL A 368 -22.38 15.04 35.39
CA VAL A 368 -23.36 15.05 34.29
C VAL A 368 -23.96 16.44 34.09
N ALA A 369 -24.29 17.17 35.16
CA ALA A 369 -24.79 18.55 35.06
C ALA A 369 -23.71 19.51 34.51
N GLY A 370 -22.44 19.33 34.89
CA GLY A 370 -21.32 20.11 34.37
C GLY A 370 -21.09 19.88 32.87
N VAL A 371 -21.12 18.62 32.41
CA VAL A 371 -21.02 18.28 30.98
C VAL A 371 -22.21 18.83 30.18
N PHE A 372 -23.43 18.77 30.72
CA PHE A 372 -24.61 19.31 30.04
C PHE A 372 -24.54 20.84 29.90
N LEU A 373 -24.06 21.56 30.93
CA LEU A 373 -23.82 23.00 30.85
C LEU A 373 -22.64 23.35 29.92
N PHE A 374 -21.62 22.50 29.81
CA PHE A 374 -20.50 22.72 28.89
C PHE A 374 -20.89 22.51 27.42
N LEU A 375 -21.74 21.53 27.12
CA LEU A 375 -22.16 21.21 25.75
C LEU A 375 -23.33 22.05 25.23
N PHE A 376 -24.19 22.59 26.11
CA PHE A 376 -25.43 23.29 25.71
C PHE A 376 -25.61 24.68 26.36
N GLY A 377 -24.63 25.18 27.13
CA GLY A 377 -24.78 26.37 27.98
C GLY A 377 -24.12 27.65 27.49
N GLY A 378 -24.66 28.30 26.45
CA GLY A 378 -24.52 29.76 26.30
C GLY A 378 -24.29 30.30 24.88
N GLY A 379 -25.15 31.24 24.46
CA GLY A 379 -24.95 32.05 23.25
C GLY A 379 -26.28 32.44 22.57
N GLU A 380 -26.78 33.65 22.83
CA GLU A 380 -27.87 34.21 22.01
C GLU A 380 -27.33 34.66 20.63
N PRO A 381 -28.03 34.36 19.51
CA PRO A 381 -27.58 34.78 18.18
C PRO A 381 -27.81 36.28 17.98
N GLN A 382 -26.73 37.06 17.84
CA GLN A 382 -26.83 38.45 17.37
C GLN A 382 -27.24 38.49 15.88
N GLN A 383 -28.07 39.47 15.52
CA GLN A 383 -28.55 39.63 14.15
C GLN A 383 -27.48 40.25 13.25
N GLU A 384 -27.14 39.58 12.15
CA GLU A 384 -26.38 40.22 11.07
C GLU A 384 -27.22 41.31 10.36
N PRO A 385 -26.62 42.46 10.00
CA PRO A 385 -27.31 43.51 9.27
C PRO A 385 -27.53 43.12 7.81
N ARG A 386 -28.77 43.23 7.33
CA ARG A 386 -29.12 43.04 5.91
C ARG A 386 -28.35 44.03 5.03
N VAL A 387 -27.44 43.52 4.18
CA VAL A 387 -26.95 44.28 3.03
C VAL A 387 -27.94 44.17 1.87
N SER A 388 -28.21 45.29 1.22
CA SER A 388 -29.22 45.44 0.18
C SER A 388 -28.88 44.70 -1.12
N GLN A 389 -29.89 44.10 -1.75
CA GLN A 389 -29.83 43.69 -3.15
C GLN A 389 -29.56 44.91 -4.06
N LEU A 390 -28.65 44.75 -5.03
CA LEU A 390 -28.53 45.62 -6.20
C LEU A 390 -28.86 44.82 -7.46
N PRO A 391 -29.39 45.45 -8.52
CA PRO A 391 -30.12 44.75 -9.57
C PRO A 391 -29.22 43.96 -10.52
N ARG A 392 -29.70 42.79 -10.97
CA ARG A 392 -29.16 42.08 -12.13
C ARG A 392 -29.34 42.94 -13.38
N ALA A 393 -28.24 43.41 -13.97
CA ALA A 393 -28.25 43.97 -15.32
C ALA A 393 -28.23 42.83 -16.36
N ASN A 394 -28.98 43.00 -17.45
CA ASN A 394 -28.92 42.08 -18.59
C ASN A 394 -27.56 42.18 -19.29
N LEU A 395 -26.92 41.04 -19.51
CA LEU A 395 -26.05 40.83 -20.67
C LEU A 395 -26.56 39.58 -21.40
N GLN A 396 -26.94 39.76 -22.65
CA GLN A 396 -27.47 38.70 -23.51
C GLN A 396 -26.30 37.90 -24.10
N GLN A 397 -26.48 36.59 -24.26
CA GLN A 397 -25.58 35.78 -25.08
C GLN A 397 -25.76 36.13 -26.56
N PRO A 398 -24.67 36.36 -27.32
CA PRO A 398 -24.64 36.13 -28.75
C PRO A 398 -24.34 34.65 -29.00
N THR A 399 -25.26 33.94 -29.65
CA THR A 399 -25.03 32.59 -30.18
C THR A 399 -24.37 32.66 -31.55
N GLU A 400 -23.68 31.59 -31.94
CA GLU A 400 -23.12 31.36 -33.30
C GLU A 400 -21.97 32.31 -33.71
N GLN A 401 -21.04 31.88 -34.59
CA GLN A 401 -21.06 30.72 -35.49
C GLN A 401 -19.67 30.06 -35.57
N ALA A 402 -19.63 28.75 -35.83
CA ALA A 402 -18.36 28.00 -36.00
C ALA A 402 -18.26 27.45 -37.43
N ALA A 403 -17.55 28.16 -38.32
CA ALA A 403 -17.16 27.65 -39.65
C ALA A 403 -16.10 28.52 -40.37
N GLU A 404 -14.85 28.51 -39.90
CA GLU A 404 -13.71 28.67 -40.82
C GLU A 404 -12.50 27.92 -40.25
N ARG A 405 -11.89 27.05 -41.07
CA ARG A 405 -10.77 26.19 -40.72
C ARG A 405 -9.63 26.40 -41.72
N ASP A 406 -8.41 26.13 -41.25
CA ASP A 406 -7.23 25.76 -42.03
C ASP A 406 -6.80 26.71 -43.17
N ALA A 407 -5.89 27.67 -42.89
CA ALA A 407 -4.67 27.94 -43.71
C ALA A 407 -3.86 29.20 -43.30
N VAL A 408 -3.19 29.21 -42.13
CA VAL A 408 -1.94 29.99 -41.96
C VAL A 408 -0.94 29.21 -41.11
N GLU A 409 -0.15 28.35 -41.74
CA GLU A 409 1.09 27.81 -41.15
C GLU A 409 2.28 28.68 -41.59
N LYS A 410 3.32 28.77 -40.75
CA LYS A 410 4.65 29.34 -41.04
C LYS A 410 4.73 30.86 -41.26
N ALA A 411 4.70 31.59 -40.14
CA ALA A 411 5.52 32.78 -39.97
C ALA A 411 6.19 32.74 -38.58
N VAL A 412 7.51 32.52 -38.53
CA VAL A 412 8.26 32.61 -37.27
C VAL A 412 8.49 34.09 -36.96
N VAL A 413 7.91 34.56 -35.86
CA VAL A 413 8.15 35.88 -35.30
C VAL A 413 8.87 35.69 -33.98
N GLU A 414 10.19 35.95 -33.96
CA GLU A 414 10.95 36.06 -32.73
C GLU A 414 10.34 37.16 -31.86
N THR A 415 9.70 36.76 -30.77
CA THR A 415 9.08 37.68 -29.81
C THR A 415 10.12 37.94 -28.72
N PRO A 416 10.44 39.20 -28.38
CA PRO A 416 11.49 39.49 -27.40
C PRO A 416 11.12 38.92 -26.03
N GLU A 417 12.12 38.32 -25.38
CA GLU A 417 12.02 37.69 -24.06
C GLU A 417 11.48 38.70 -23.02
N PRO A 418 10.42 38.35 -22.26
CA PRO A 418 9.83 39.27 -21.29
C PRO A 418 10.79 39.49 -20.12
N ALA A 419 11.26 40.73 -19.95
CA ALA A 419 12.16 41.10 -18.85
C ALA A 419 11.55 40.74 -17.49
N GLN A 420 12.28 39.93 -16.71
CA GLN A 420 11.81 39.43 -15.41
C GLN A 420 11.47 40.57 -14.43
N PRO A 421 10.44 40.41 -13.59
CA PRO A 421 10.05 41.42 -12.60
C PRO A 421 11.13 41.58 -11.53
N VAL A 422 11.47 42.83 -11.19
CA VAL A 422 12.43 43.13 -10.12
C VAL A 422 11.77 42.86 -8.76
N ILE A 423 12.15 41.75 -8.12
CA ILE A 423 11.70 41.38 -6.78
C ILE A 423 12.38 42.27 -5.73
N GLU A 424 11.60 42.91 -4.85
CA GLU A 424 12.14 43.68 -3.73
C GLU A 424 12.56 42.73 -2.59
N ILE A 425 13.77 42.94 -2.05
CA ILE A 425 14.32 42.16 -0.94
C ILE A 425 14.37 43.03 0.32
N ILE A 426 13.61 42.64 1.35
CA ILE A 426 13.59 43.30 2.66
C ILE A 426 14.31 42.42 3.70
N GLN A 427 14.81 43.03 4.78
CA GLN A 427 15.40 42.30 5.91
C GLN A 427 15.32 43.13 7.20
N ASP A 428 14.47 42.69 8.12
CA ASP A 428 14.20 43.41 9.37
C ASP A 428 15.34 43.33 10.39
N ALA A 429 15.40 44.30 11.28
CA ALA A 429 16.25 44.27 12.48
C ALA A 429 15.48 43.66 13.65
N LEU A 430 16.15 42.85 14.48
CA LEU A 430 15.53 42.24 15.66
C LEU A 430 15.68 43.14 16.90
N LYS A 431 14.63 43.24 17.73
CA LYS A 431 14.67 43.90 19.05
C LYS A 431 15.83 43.41 19.94
N SER A 432 16.16 42.12 19.89
CA SER A 432 17.28 41.50 20.60
C SER A 432 18.66 41.72 19.98
N GLY A 433 18.73 42.40 18.83
CA GLY A 433 19.95 42.67 18.07
C GLY A 433 20.22 41.65 16.97
N GLY A 434 20.89 42.09 15.90
CA GLY A 434 21.03 41.32 14.67
C GLY A 434 19.90 41.62 13.68
N LYS A 435 19.62 40.66 12.80
CA LYS A 435 18.61 40.77 11.74
C LYS A 435 17.83 39.48 11.61
N GLY A 436 16.60 39.59 11.11
CA GLY A 436 15.79 38.44 10.70
C GLY A 436 16.24 37.86 9.35
N PRO A 437 15.53 36.82 8.85
CA PRO A 437 15.73 36.30 7.50
C PRO A 437 15.50 37.39 6.44
N LYS A 438 16.10 37.21 5.26
CA LYS A 438 15.78 38.04 4.10
C LYS A 438 14.46 37.56 3.49
N MET A 439 13.56 38.48 3.18
CA MET A 439 12.27 38.18 2.57
C MET A 439 12.20 38.76 1.16
N ALA A 440 11.75 37.95 0.20
CA ALA A 440 11.34 38.40 -1.13
C ALA A 440 9.88 38.88 -1.08
N MET A 441 9.63 40.11 -1.55
CA MET A 441 8.29 40.66 -1.71
C MET A 441 7.73 40.21 -3.07
N LEU A 442 6.78 39.27 -3.05
CA LEU A 442 6.14 38.73 -4.24
C LEU A 442 4.87 39.50 -4.60
N PRO A 443 4.60 39.73 -5.90
CA PRO A 443 3.42 40.46 -6.36
C PRO A 443 2.13 39.67 -6.10
N ALA A 444 0.99 40.36 -6.15
CA ALA A 444 -0.30 39.68 -6.27
C ALA A 444 -0.39 39.02 -7.65
N GLY A 445 -0.90 37.79 -7.71
CA GLY A 445 -0.88 37.01 -8.95
C GLY A 445 -1.94 35.92 -9.01
N LYS A 446 -2.13 35.38 -10.21
CA LYS A 446 -2.89 34.15 -10.45
C LYS A 446 -1.92 33.11 -11.00
N PHE A 447 -2.01 31.87 -10.51
CA PHE A 447 -1.30 30.73 -11.08
C PHE A 447 -2.17 29.47 -11.04
N THR A 448 -1.80 28.47 -11.82
CA THR A 448 -2.34 27.11 -11.68
C THR A 448 -1.51 26.41 -10.61
N GLN A 449 -2.15 26.07 -9.51
CA GLN A 449 -1.58 25.28 -8.43
C GLN A 449 -1.81 23.78 -8.70
N GLY A 450 -0.88 22.94 -8.27
CA GLY A 450 -0.97 21.49 -8.38
C GLY A 450 -0.48 20.96 -9.72
N SER A 451 -0.70 19.68 -9.98
CA SER A 451 -0.19 19.00 -11.17
C SER A 451 -1.26 18.20 -11.92
N SER A 452 -0.98 17.86 -13.17
CA SER A 452 -1.93 17.20 -14.07
C SER A 452 -2.25 15.77 -13.61
N ALA A 453 -3.36 15.21 -14.10
CA ALA A 453 -3.75 13.80 -13.84
C ALA A 453 -2.74 12.74 -14.33
N SER A 454 -1.64 13.15 -14.95
CA SER A 454 -0.49 12.34 -15.38
C SER A 454 0.74 12.49 -14.46
N SER A 455 0.66 13.28 -13.40
CA SER A 455 1.77 13.56 -12.48
C SER A 455 1.82 12.54 -11.36
N PRO A 456 2.96 11.89 -11.06
CA PRO A 456 3.05 10.86 -10.02
C PRO A 456 2.92 11.40 -8.59
N ALA A 457 2.90 12.72 -8.38
CA ALA A 457 2.45 13.32 -7.13
C ALA A 457 0.92 13.46 -7.18
N PHE A 458 0.21 12.57 -6.48
CA PHE A 458 -1.25 12.46 -6.58
C PHE A 458 -1.99 13.53 -5.76
N ASP A 459 -1.50 13.87 -4.56
CA ASP A 459 -2.12 14.88 -3.67
C ASP A 459 -2.08 16.31 -4.22
N GLU A 460 -1.25 16.55 -5.24
CA GLU A 460 -1.21 17.79 -6.02
C GLU A 460 -2.35 17.90 -7.06
N ARG A 461 -3.19 16.86 -7.23
CA ARG A 461 -4.24 16.80 -8.25
C ARG A 461 -5.63 17.16 -7.69
N PRO A 462 -6.59 17.58 -8.53
CA PRO A 462 -6.42 18.09 -9.89
C PRO A 462 -5.87 19.53 -9.87
N PRO A 463 -5.25 20.00 -10.96
CA PRO A 463 -4.63 21.32 -10.99
C PRO A 463 -5.72 22.41 -10.94
N ARG A 464 -5.57 23.38 -10.04
CA ARG A 464 -6.58 24.40 -9.72
C ARG A 464 -6.04 25.82 -9.84
N ASP A 465 -6.86 26.71 -10.39
CA ASP A 465 -6.55 28.14 -10.45
C ASP A 465 -6.57 28.78 -9.04
N VAL A 466 -5.49 29.45 -8.65
CA VAL A 466 -5.36 30.14 -7.37
C VAL A 466 -4.98 31.60 -7.58
N ILE A 467 -5.58 32.49 -6.81
CA ILE A 467 -5.28 33.93 -6.80
C ILE A 467 -4.74 34.30 -5.42
N LEU A 468 -3.53 34.86 -5.38
CA LEU A 468 -2.88 35.32 -4.16
C LEU A 468 -2.79 36.85 -4.11
N PRO A 469 -2.95 37.47 -2.93
CA PRO A 469 -2.54 38.85 -2.72
C PRO A 469 -1.00 38.95 -2.77
N ARG A 470 -0.45 40.17 -2.75
CA ARG A 470 1.00 40.35 -2.54
C ARG A 470 1.39 39.91 -1.12
N PHE A 471 2.50 39.19 -0.99
CA PHE A 471 3.01 38.68 0.28
C PHE A 471 4.55 38.71 0.28
N ALA A 472 5.16 38.44 1.44
CA ALA A 472 6.60 38.28 1.55
C ALA A 472 6.93 36.88 2.11
N ILE A 473 7.92 36.22 1.51
CA ILE A 473 8.39 34.88 1.90
C ILE A 473 9.90 34.89 2.07
N SER A 474 10.46 34.05 2.95
CA SER A 474 11.90 33.99 3.14
C SER A 474 12.59 33.46 1.88
N ILE A 475 13.69 34.10 1.48
CA ILE A 475 14.45 33.73 0.25
C ILE A 475 15.07 32.34 0.37
N THR A 476 15.24 31.87 1.60
CA THR A 476 15.70 30.52 1.94
C THR A 476 14.83 29.94 3.04
N GLU A 477 15.05 28.66 3.31
CA GLU A 477 14.68 28.02 4.57
C GLU A 477 15.27 28.78 5.78
N VAL A 478 14.63 28.66 6.93
CA VAL A 478 15.14 29.17 8.21
C VAL A 478 16.38 28.36 8.60
N THR A 479 17.49 29.02 8.87
CA THR A 479 18.75 28.33 9.18
C THR A 479 18.86 27.97 10.66
N PHE A 480 19.75 27.04 10.98
CA PHE A 480 20.17 26.81 12.37
C PHE A 480 20.70 28.09 13.04
N ALA A 481 21.38 28.99 12.32
CA ALA A 481 21.83 30.26 12.89
C ALA A 481 20.65 31.17 13.29
N ASP A 482 19.58 31.21 12.49
CA ASP A 482 18.38 32.00 12.79
C ASP A 482 17.59 31.38 13.94
N TYR A 483 17.47 30.05 13.97
CA TYR A 483 16.75 29.31 15.00
C TYR A 483 17.50 29.29 16.35
N ASP A 484 18.84 29.24 16.34
CA ASP A 484 19.66 29.32 17.55
C ASP A 484 19.53 30.70 18.25
N LEU A 485 19.14 31.78 17.54
CA LEU A 485 18.75 33.05 18.17
C LEU A 485 17.43 32.95 18.95
N PHE A 486 16.44 32.28 18.38
CA PHE A 486 15.15 32.03 19.03
C PHE A 486 15.32 31.19 20.30
N VAL A 487 15.97 30.03 20.21
CA VAL A 487 16.19 29.13 21.37
C VAL A 487 17.02 29.83 22.46
N LYS A 488 17.99 30.67 22.09
CA LYS A 488 18.79 31.47 23.04
C LYS A 488 17.97 32.52 23.79
N GLN A 489 16.89 33.04 23.20
CA GLN A 489 16.08 34.11 23.79
C GLN A 489 14.82 33.60 24.52
N VAL A 490 14.20 32.53 24.00
CA VAL A 490 12.95 31.96 24.53
C VAL A 490 13.20 30.74 25.43
N GLY A 491 14.33 30.05 25.23
CA GLY A 491 14.57 28.72 25.79
C GLY A 491 13.93 27.62 24.95
N GLY A 492 14.19 26.36 25.31
CA GLY A 492 13.70 25.18 24.60
C GLY A 492 14.80 24.14 24.34
N SER A 493 14.42 23.04 23.72
CA SER A 493 15.36 22.06 23.17
C SER A 493 16.08 22.63 21.94
N VAL A 494 17.41 22.55 21.93
CA VAL A 494 18.21 22.83 20.73
C VAL A 494 18.01 21.67 19.75
N PRO A 495 17.47 21.90 18.53
CA PRO A 495 17.23 20.81 17.59
C PRO A 495 18.55 20.16 17.15
N ALA A 496 18.58 18.82 17.06
CA ALA A 496 19.77 18.09 16.63
C ALA A 496 20.12 18.40 15.16
N ASP A 497 21.41 18.40 14.82
CA ASP A 497 21.89 18.64 13.44
C ASP A 497 22.32 17.35 12.71
N GLN A 498 22.03 16.19 13.30
CA GLN A 498 22.45 14.86 12.82
C GLN A 498 23.98 14.73 12.58
N GLY A 499 24.79 15.59 13.20
CA GLY A 499 26.23 15.68 12.95
C GLY A 499 26.62 16.31 11.61
N TRP A 500 25.65 16.84 10.84
CA TRP A 500 25.88 17.47 9.53
C TRP A 500 26.39 18.91 9.64
N GLY A 501 26.32 19.51 10.82
CA GLY A 501 26.69 20.88 11.13
C GLY A 501 25.50 21.84 11.19
N ARG A 502 25.68 22.94 11.93
CA ARG A 502 24.69 24.00 12.16
C ARG A 502 24.90 25.21 11.22
N ASN A 503 24.70 26.42 11.75
CA ASN A 503 24.92 27.69 11.10
C ASN A 503 24.05 27.85 9.83
N ARG A 504 24.65 27.99 8.63
CA ARG A 504 23.94 28.26 7.36
C ARG A 504 23.13 27.09 6.80
N ARG A 505 23.05 25.96 7.50
CA ARG A 505 22.20 24.81 7.10
C ARG A 505 20.75 25.06 7.56
N PRO A 506 19.73 24.59 6.82
CA PRO A 506 18.34 24.67 7.27
C PRO A 506 18.20 23.96 8.62
N VAL A 507 17.36 24.51 9.50
CA VAL A 507 17.04 23.84 10.77
C VAL A 507 16.23 22.57 10.47
N ILE A 508 16.58 21.48 11.15
CA ILE A 508 15.94 20.16 11.03
C ILE A 508 15.60 19.61 12.41
N ASN A 509 14.74 18.59 12.47
CA ASN A 509 14.23 18.00 13.72
C ASN A 509 13.49 19.03 14.60
N VAL A 510 12.65 19.87 13.97
CA VAL A 510 11.71 20.79 14.62
C VAL A 510 10.27 20.35 14.34
N SER A 511 9.38 20.47 15.33
CA SER A 511 7.96 20.20 15.13
C SER A 511 7.24 21.35 14.40
N TRP A 512 6.00 21.13 13.99
CA TRP A 512 5.14 22.20 13.48
C TRP A 512 4.89 23.29 14.54
N ASP A 513 4.77 22.91 15.81
CA ASP A 513 4.58 23.86 16.92
C ASP A 513 5.82 24.69 17.21
N ASP A 514 7.01 24.07 17.14
CA ASP A 514 8.30 24.78 17.19
C ASP A 514 8.39 25.84 16.08
N ALA A 515 8.00 25.47 14.85
CA ALA A 515 8.03 26.37 13.70
C ALA A 515 7.00 27.52 13.82
N ARG A 516 5.81 27.25 14.39
CA ARG A 516 4.83 28.29 14.74
C ARG A 516 5.35 29.22 15.85
N ALA A 517 5.99 28.67 16.88
CA ALA A 517 6.55 29.45 17.99
C ALA A 517 7.70 30.36 17.52
N TYR A 518 8.57 29.87 16.64
CA TYR A 518 9.60 30.68 15.96
C TYR A 518 8.99 31.86 15.19
N ALA A 519 7.95 31.62 14.38
CA ALA A 519 7.31 32.69 13.60
C ALA A 519 6.59 33.72 14.48
N ALA A 520 5.97 33.29 15.59
CA ALA A 520 5.38 34.18 16.58
C ALA A 520 6.43 35.04 17.31
N TRP A 521 7.57 34.45 17.68
CA TRP A 521 8.70 35.19 18.24
C TRP A 521 9.30 36.19 17.25
N LEU A 522 9.49 35.80 15.98
CA LEU A 522 10.01 36.67 14.93
C LEU A 522 9.06 37.85 14.67
N SER A 523 7.75 37.63 14.79
CA SER A 523 6.73 38.68 14.74
C SER A 523 6.89 39.70 15.87
N ASP A 524 7.09 39.25 17.11
CA ASP A 524 7.42 40.18 18.20
C ASP A 524 8.76 40.89 17.95
N GLN A 525 9.81 40.17 17.57
CA GLN A 525 11.15 40.76 17.43
C GLN A 525 11.27 41.81 16.32
N THR A 526 10.38 41.78 15.32
CA THR A 526 10.35 42.75 14.20
C THR A 526 9.24 43.79 14.33
N GLY A 527 8.09 43.43 14.90
CA GLY A 527 6.86 44.24 14.86
C GLY A 527 6.04 44.04 13.58
N HIS A 528 6.48 43.18 12.66
CA HIS A 528 5.72 42.75 11.48
C HIS A 528 5.06 41.38 11.73
N GLN A 529 4.12 40.96 10.88
CA GLN A 529 3.49 39.64 11.01
C GLN A 529 4.25 38.59 10.21
N TYR A 530 4.82 37.62 10.91
CA TYR A 530 5.45 36.43 10.36
C TYR A 530 4.62 35.18 10.69
N ARG A 531 4.49 34.29 9.71
CA ARG A 531 3.85 32.97 9.84
C ARG A 531 4.49 31.99 8.87
N LEU A 532 4.15 30.72 8.98
CA LEU A 532 4.42 29.75 7.93
C LEU A 532 3.66 30.15 6.64
N PRO A 533 4.24 29.95 5.44
CA PRO A 533 3.51 30.11 4.19
C PRO A 533 2.38 29.07 4.13
N SER A 534 1.32 29.39 3.38
CA SER A 534 0.41 28.36 2.89
C SER A 534 1.07 27.57 1.76
N GLU A 535 0.60 26.34 1.54
CA GLU A 535 0.87 25.49 0.38
C GLU A 535 0.90 26.32 -0.93
N SER A 536 -0.17 27.07 -1.20
CA SER A 536 -0.30 27.93 -2.37
C SER A 536 0.76 29.04 -2.46
N GLU A 537 1.12 29.67 -1.34
CA GLU A 537 2.14 30.72 -1.31
C GLU A 537 3.55 30.16 -1.51
N TRP A 538 3.83 28.98 -0.96
CA TRP A 538 5.09 28.28 -1.18
C TRP A 538 5.23 27.85 -2.64
N GLU A 539 4.19 27.24 -3.22
CA GLU A 539 4.23 26.77 -4.61
C GLU A 539 4.28 27.92 -5.62
N TYR A 540 3.56 29.02 -5.37
CA TYR A 540 3.66 30.25 -6.18
C TYR A 540 5.09 30.80 -6.18
N ALA A 541 5.75 30.81 -5.02
CA ALA A 541 7.14 31.22 -4.89
C ALA A 541 8.11 30.25 -5.58
N ALA A 542 7.92 28.93 -5.41
CA ALA A 542 8.80 27.89 -5.95
C ALA A 542 8.72 27.75 -7.47
N ARG A 543 7.52 27.90 -8.07
CA ARG A 543 7.34 27.78 -9.53
C ARG A 543 7.93 28.95 -10.33
N ALA A 544 8.09 30.14 -9.75
CA ALA A 544 8.48 31.38 -10.44
C ALA A 544 7.64 31.69 -11.72
N GLY A 545 6.38 31.25 -11.75
CA GLY A 545 5.50 31.38 -12.93
C GLY A 545 5.66 30.27 -13.99
N SER A 546 6.55 29.29 -13.79
CA SER A 546 6.62 28.09 -14.62
C SER A 546 5.43 27.15 -14.38
N VAL A 547 5.08 26.38 -15.42
CA VAL A 547 4.08 25.29 -15.39
C VAL A 547 4.74 23.90 -15.48
N THR A 548 6.06 23.82 -15.47
CA THR A 548 6.82 22.56 -15.53
C THR A 548 7.11 22.00 -14.12
N PRO A 549 7.48 20.71 -13.97
CA PRO A 549 7.77 20.09 -12.67
C PRO A 549 8.89 20.79 -11.89
N TYR A 550 9.91 21.29 -12.58
CA TYR A 550 10.96 22.13 -12.00
C TYR A 550 10.84 23.55 -12.56
N TRP A 551 11.24 24.58 -11.80
CA TRP A 551 11.24 25.96 -12.31
C TRP A 551 12.14 26.14 -13.55
N TRP A 552 13.18 25.31 -13.67
CA TRP A 552 14.12 25.29 -14.81
C TRP A 552 13.67 24.40 -15.99
N GLY A 553 12.54 23.70 -15.91
CA GLY A 553 11.97 22.92 -17.01
C GLY A 553 11.44 21.53 -16.64
N TRP A 554 11.49 20.62 -17.61
CA TRP A 554 10.85 19.29 -17.56
C TRP A 554 11.71 18.16 -17.00
N LYS A 555 13.04 18.32 -16.96
CA LYS A 555 13.99 17.30 -16.48
C LYS A 555 14.72 17.79 -15.23
N PRO A 556 15.13 16.89 -14.32
CA PRO A 556 16.15 17.22 -13.33
C PRO A 556 17.43 17.70 -14.04
N ASP A 557 18.16 18.63 -13.41
CA ASP A 557 19.41 19.18 -13.93
C ASP A 557 20.43 19.28 -12.79
N HIS A 558 21.70 19.03 -13.10
CA HIS A 558 22.73 18.83 -12.09
C HIS A 558 23.08 20.15 -11.38
N GLY A 559 23.17 20.10 -10.05
CA GLY A 559 23.54 21.25 -9.23
C GLY A 559 22.45 22.35 -9.12
N ARG A 560 21.16 22.00 -9.31
CA ARG A 560 20.04 22.96 -9.15
C ARG A 560 19.21 22.84 -7.88
N ALA A 561 19.26 21.72 -7.19
CA ALA A 561 18.63 21.53 -5.88
C ALA A 561 19.39 20.47 -5.07
N ASN A 562 19.04 20.32 -3.79
CA ASN A 562 19.45 19.19 -2.96
C ASN A 562 18.35 18.11 -3.03
N CYS A 563 18.39 17.26 -4.04
CA CYS A 563 17.39 16.22 -4.29
C CYS A 563 18.06 14.88 -4.57
N PHE A 564 17.30 13.77 -4.56
CA PHE A 564 17.86 12.50 -5.02
C PHE A 564 18.23 12.60 -6.51
N LEU A 565 19.48 12.27 -6.84
CA LEU A 565 20.08 12.36 -8.18
C LEU A 565 20.20 13.79 -8.77
N CYS A 566 20.18 14.84 -7.96
CA CYS A 566 20.46 16.21 -8.39
C CYS A 566 21.96 16.51 -8.66
N GLY A 567 22.86 15.55 -8.47
CA GLY A 567 24.31 15.69 -8.68
C GLY A 567 25.06 16.63 -7.73
N SER A 568 24.57 16.88 -6.50
CA SER A 568 25.23 17.74 -5.51
C SER A 568 26.00 16.98 -4.42
N ASP A 569 27.00 17.63 -3.81
CA ASP A 569 27.81 17.13 -2.66
C ASP A 569 26.99 16.78 -1.38
N TRP A 570 25.68 16.97 -1.42
CA TRP A 570 24.77 16.83 -0.29
C TRP A 570 23.62 15.83 -0.54
N ASP A 571 23.34 15.48 -1.80
CA ASP A 571 22.16 14.72 -2.23
C ASP A 571 21.99 13.40 -1.47
N GLY A 572 20.85 13.22 -0.81
CA GLY A 572 20.52 12.03 -0.02
C GLY A 572 21.40 11.79 1.23
N VAL A 573 22.52 12.52 1.38
CA VAL A 573 23.49 12.38 2.48
C VAL A 573 23.19 13.34 3.62
N LYS A 574 22.80 14.58 3.32
CA LYS A 574 22.53 15.65 4.30
C LYS A 574 21.75 16.81 3.65
N SER A 575 21.44 17.86 4.41
CA SER A 575 21.00 19.13 3.83
C SER A 575 22.11 19.78 2.98
N ALA A 576 21.79 20.81 2.20
CA ALA A 576 22.77 21.78 1.73
C ALA A 576 22.84 22.99 2.69
N PRO A 577 23.92 23.78 2.72
CA PRO A 577 23.86 25.17 3.18
C PRO A 577 22.85 25.96 2.34
N VAL A 578 22.04 26.82 2.96
CA VAL A 578 20.99 27.55 2.23
C VAL A 578 21.58 28.52 1.22
N GLY A 579 20.97 28.59 0.03
CA GLY A 579 21.50 29.39 -1.09
C GLY A 579 22.80 28.84 -1.69
N SER A 580 23.01 27.51 -1.68
CA SER A 580 24.06 26.84 -2.45
C SER A 580 23.72 26.65 -3.94
N PHE A 581 22.44 26.74 -4.30
CA PHE A 581 21.93 26.51 -5.65
C PHE A 581 21.47 27.81 -6.31
N PRO A 582 21.28 27.85 -7.65
CA PRO A 582 20.66 28.98 -8.33
C PRO A 582 19.26 29.29 -7.78
N ALA A 583 18.93 30.58 -7.67
CA ALA A 583 17.56 31.03 -7.47
C ALA A 583 16.75 30.88 -8.77
N ASN A 584 15.43 30.86 -8.62
CA ASN A 584 14.44 30.75 -9.68
C ASN A 584 14.05 32.09 -10.33
#